data_AF-V4B0Z6-F1
#
_entry.id   AF-V4B0Z6-F1
#
_cell.length_a   1.000
_cell.length_b   1.000
_cell.length_c   1.000
_cell.angle_alpha   90.00
_cell.angle_beta   90.00
_cell.angle_gamma   90.00
#
_symmetry.space_group_name_H-M   'P 1'
#
loop_
_entity.id
_entity.type
_entity.pdbx_description
1 polymer ?
#
loop_
_entity_poly.entity_id
_entity_poly.type
_entity_poly.pdbx_seq_one_letter_code
_entity_poly.pdbx_strand_id
1 'polypeptide(L)'
;GYTGRLCDEEINYCQSQPCWNNGICRSSTSGYTCECPAAFIGKQCEKDNIDNCDANSCTEYGYCQDNIDSATCICETPSYEQPRCTRKADLCDGFCSQHGRCETFGSVRALCICEPDYTGKKCDTEINKCMNSSCQNGATCSSTEGIQACACRDGYEGSICQHVIDECRSKPCENDGICTGSVGKYTCKCMSGFKGFIDECESFPCQHGGTCSDRANDYSCSCKDGWEGKSCEQSVSYCNDTVCNAGACVSLIDNYFCRCGLGVTGQNCEQSPNVCDIISPCTSTGTCMNIGGTAECQCKEGYSGTLCESLIDPCSTLNTGYCLNGGTCKDGESEVVCQCRDPYVGDKCQARKGNFI
;
A
#
# COMPACT_ATOMS: atom_id res chain seq x y z
N GLY A 1 87.84 -32.49 -19.79
CA GLY A 1 88.13 -31.30 -20.61
C GLY A 1 88.66 -30.22 -19.69
N TYR A 2 88.93 -29.03 -20.21
CA TYR A 2 89.41 -27.90 -19.39
C TYR A 2 88.37 -26.78 -19.35
N THR A 3 88.29 -26.07 -18.24
CA THR A 3 87.41 -24.93 -17.94
C THR A 3 88.27 -23.75 -17.46
N GLY A 4 87.63 -22.67 -17.02
CA GLY A 4 88.30 -21.43 -16.65
C GLY A 4 88.45 -20.48 -17.84
N ARG A 5 88.80 -19.22 -17.55
CA ARG A 5 88.85 -18.14 -18.56
C ARG A 5 89.92 -18.38 -19.65
N LEU A 6 90.92 -19.21 -19.36
CA LEU A 6 92.01 -19.57 -20.27
C LEU A 6 92.00 -21.06 -20.64
N CYS A 7 90.96 -21.81 -20.26
CA CYS A 7 90.86 -23.27 -20.45
C CYS A 7 92.04 -24.03 -19.82
N ASP A 8 92.49 -23.60 -18.64
CA ASP A 8 93.64 -24.11 -17.90
C ASP A 8 93.26 -24.97 -16.69
N GLU A 9 91.99 -24.98 -16.28
CA GLU A 9 91.50 -25.78 -15.15
C GLU A 9 90.92 -27.11 -15.63
N GLU A 10 91.41 -28.25 -15.15
CA GLU A 10 90.82 -29.53 -15.53
C GLU A 10 89.40 -29.69 -14.94
N ILE A 11 88.42 -30.00 -15.78
CA ILE A 11 87.03 -30.20 -15.37
C ILE A 11 86.95 -31.47 -14.52
N ASN A 12 86.57 -31.29 -13.24
CA ASN A 12 86.24 -32.41 -12.36
C ASN A 12 84.78 -32.84 -12.55
N TYR A 13 84.56 -33.84 -13.40
CA TYR A 13 83.23 -34.39 -13.67
C TYR A 13 82.61 -35.12 -12.47
N CYS A 14 83.38 -35.43 -11.43
CA CYS A 14 82.87 -36.08 -10.21
C CYS A 14 82.25 -35.11 -9.21
N GLN A 15 82.40 -33.79 -9.40
CA GLN A 15 81.83 -32.79 -8.49
C GLN A 15 80.29 -32.88 -8.40
N SER A 16 79.63 -33.35 -9.47
CA SER A 16 78.17 -33.55 -9.48
C SER A 16 77.70 -34.85 -8.80
N GLN A 17 78.63 -35.62 -8.20
CA GLN A 17 78.35 -36.93 -7.60
C GLN A 17 77.53 -37.85 -8.52
N PRO A 18 78.01 -38.11 -9.75
CA PRO A 18 77.23 -38.84 -10.74
C PRO A 18 77.11 -40.35 -10.47
N CYS A 19 77.91 -40.91 -9.56
CA CYS A 19 77.87 -42.33 -9.22
C CYS A 19 76.94 -42.58 -8.04
N TRP A 20 75.89 -43.37 -8.27
CA TRP A 20 74.88 -43.75 -7.30
C TRP A 20 75.34 -44.98 -6.49
N ASN A 21 74.56 -45.37 -5.48
CA ASN A 21 74.77 -46.60 -4.71
C ASN A 21 76.21 -46.78 -4.17
N ASN A 22 76.81 -45.70 -3.68
CA ASN A 22 78.18 -45.63 -3.17
C ASN A 22 79.27 -46.03 -4.19
N GLY A 23 79.02 -45.82 -5.49
CA GLY A 23 80.05 -45.96 -6.52
C GLY A 23 81.20 -44.95 -6.37
N ILE A 24 82.42 -45.38 -6.63
CA ILE A 24 83.61 -44.53 -6.57
C ILE A 24 83.76 -43.80 -7.91
N CYS A 25 83.68 -42.47 -7.91
CA CYS A 25 83.82 -41.66 -9.11
C CYS A 25 85.29 -41.35 -9.44
N ARG A 26 85.69 -41.55 -10.69
CA ARG A 26 86.98 -41.12 -11.24
C ARG A 26 86.77 -40.16 -12.41
N SER A 27 87.29 -38.93 -12.28
CA SER A 27 87.26 -37.95 -13.36
C SER A 27 88.36 -38.26 -14.40
N SER A 28 88.10 -37.99 -15.66
CA SER A 28 89.01 -38.22 -16.79
C SER A 28 88.95 -37.06 -17.79
N THR A 29 89.86 -37.05 -18.77
CA THR A 29 89.98 -35.96 -19.75
C THR A 29 88.76 -35.79 -20.65
N SER A 30 87.90 -36.80 -20.79
CA SER A 30 86.68 -36.77 -21.62
C SER A 30 85.37 -37.05 -20.87
N GLY A 31 85.36 -37.09 -19.53
CA GLY A 31 84.17 -37.37 -18.74
C GLY A 31 84.47 -37.95 -17.36
N TYR A 32 83.55 -38.73 -16.79
CA TYR A 32 83.74 -39.50 -15.55
C TYR A 32 83.57 -40.99 -15.81
N THR A 33 84.11 -41.81 -14.90
CA THR A 33 83.87 -43.25 -14.82
C THR A 33 83.49 -43.61 -13.39
N CYS A 34 82.47 -44.44 -13.21
CA CYS A 34 82.05 -44.95 -11.91
C CYS A 34 82.57 -46.38 -11.72
N GLU A 35 83.25 -46.63 -10.61
CA GLU A 35 83.57 -47.98 -10.15
C GLU A 35 82.47 -48.43 -9.18
N CYS A 36 81.64 -49.36 -9.64
CA CYS A 36 80.48 -49.81 -8.88
C CYS A 36 80.85 -50.91 -7.87
N PRO A 37 80.23 -50.91 -6.67
CA PRO A 37 80.33 -52.04 -5.75
C PRO A 37 79.81 -53.33 -6.37
N ALA A 38 80.23 -54.49 -5.85
CA ALA A 38 79.94 -55.80 -6.46
C ALA A 38 78.45 -56.11 -6.71
N ALA A 39 77.55 -55.43 -6.00
CA ALA A 39 76.10 -55.59 -6.12
C ALA A 39 75.44 -54.63 -7.13
N PHE A 40 76.18 -53.74 -7.79
CA PHE A 40 75.63 -52.72 -8.69
C PHE A 40 76.36 -52.66 -10.04
N ILE A 41 75.62 -52.33 -11.09
CA ILE A 41 76.10 -52.18 -12.47
C ILE A 41 75.49 -50.92 -13.12
N GLY A 42 75.95 -50.60 -14.33
CA GLY A 42 75.51 -49.41 -15.06
C GLY A 42 76.59 -48.32 -15.10
N LYS A 43 76.36 -47.25 -15.87
CA LYS A 43 77.37 -46.18 -16.06
C LYS A 43 77.52 -45.29 -14.83
N GLN A 44 76.49 -45.25 -14.02
CA GLN A 44 76.35 -44.49 -12.79
C GLN A 44 76.07 -45.40 -11.59
N CYS A 45 76.23 -46.73 -11.71
CA CYS A 45 75.86 -47.71 -10.68
C CYS A 45 74.36 -47.67 -10.33
N GLU A 46 73.52 -47.37 -11.34
CA GLU A 46 72.09 -47.12 -11.24
C GLU A 46 71.22 -48.40 -11.24
N LYS A 47 71.82 -49.56 -11.47
CA LYS A 47 71.16 -50.87 -11.45
C LYS A 47 71.85 -51.78 -10.44
N ASP A 48 71.11 -52.68 -9.81
CA ASP A 48 71.76 -53.77 -9.07
C ASP A 48 72.26 -54.85 -10.06
N ASN A 49 73.06 -55.80 -9.58
CA ASN A 49 73.55 -56.94 -10.36
C ASN A 49 72.64 -58.17 -10.21
N ILE A 50 71.39 -57.97 -9.79
CA ILE A 50 70.41 -59.02 -9.54
C ILE A 50 69.29 -58.84 -10.56
N ASP A 51 69.14 -59.77 -11.50
CA ASP A 51 67.98 -59.73 -12.38
C ASP A 51 66.72 -60.10 -11.60
N ASN A 52 65.91 -59.10 -11.24
CA ASN A 52 64.67 -59.30 -10.48
C ASN A 52 63.51 -59.80 -11.37
N CYS A 53 63.76 -60.04 -12.67
CA CYS A 53 62.77 -60.48 -13.66
C CYS A 53 62.65 -62.01 -13.83
N ASP A 54 62.61 -62.76 -12.71
CA ASP A 54 62.33 -64.20 -12.72
C ASP A 54 61.02 -64.56 -13.47
N ALA A 55 60.94 -65.79 -13.98
CA ALA A 55 59.88 -66.30 -14.88
C ALA A 55 58.42 -66.19 -14.38
N ASN A 56 58.18 -65.72 -13.16
CA ASN A 56 56.86 -65.52 -12.55
C ASN A 56 56.54 -64.04 -12.25
N SER A 57 57.39 -63.10 -12.68
CA SER A 57 57.21 -61.67 -12.38
C SER A 57 56.05 -61.07 -13.19
N CYS A 58 55.95 -61.37 -14.49
CA CYS A 58 54.88 -60.88 -15.38
C CYS A 58 54.20 -62.02 -16.15
N THR A 59 52.95 -61.84 -16.58
CA THR A 59 52.33 -62.73 -17.58
C THR A 59 52.90 -62.48 -18.98
N GLU A 60 52.48 -63.28 -19.96
CA GLU A 60 52.84 -63.08 -21.38
C GLU A 60 52.36 -61.73 -21.97
N TYR A 61 51.51 -60.99 -21.26
CA TYR A 61 50.90 -59.73 -21.70
C TYR A 61 51.59 -58.47 -21.14
N GLY A 62 52.85 -58.60 -20.74
CA GLY A 62 53.68 -57.50 -20.28
C GLY A 62 55.15 -57.86 -20.34
N TYR A 63 56.00 -56.85 -20.22
CA TYR A 63 57.44 -57.05 -20.07
C TYR A 63 57.88 -56.63 -18.67
N CYS A 64 58.85 -57.36 -18.13
CA CYS A 64 59.42 -57.05 -16.84
C CYS A 64 60.46 -55.95 -17.00
N GLN A 65 60.32 -54.90 -16.18
CA GLN A 65 61.35 -53.90 -15.96
C GLN A 65 62.03 -54.17 -14.63
N ASP A 66 63.31 -54.51 -14.71
CA ASP A 66 64.20 -54.69 -13.58
C ASP A 66 64.51 -53.34 -12.90
N ASN A 67 64.34 -53.29 -11.57
CA ASN A 67 64.64 -52.13 -10.71
C ASN A 67 65.43 -52.61 -9.49
N ILE A 68 66.00 -51.67 -8.73
CA ILE A 68 66.75 -51.99 -7.50
C ILE A 68 65.85 -52.71 -6.50
N ASP A 69 66.23 -53.93 -6.10
CA ASP A 69 65.51 -54.82 -5.18
C ASP A 69 64.05 -55.14 -5.57
N SER A 70 63.61 -54.82 -6.79
CA SER A 70 62.21 -54.94 -7.20
C SER A 70 62.02 -55.05 -8.72
N ALA A 71 60.95 -55.71 -9.15
CA ALA A 71 60.56 -55.76 -10.55
C ALA A 71 59.19 -55.10 -10.75
N THR A 72 59.06 -54.32 -11.82
CA THR A 72 57.78 -53.72 -12.24
C THR A 72 57.35 -54.32 -13.56
N CYS A 73 56.13 -54.82 -13.64
CA CYS A 73 55.56 -55.24 -14.93
C CYS A 73 54.97 -54.04 -15.66
N ILE A 74 55.46 -53.83 -16.87
CA ILE A 74 54.86 -52.90 -17.81
C ILE A 74 53.92 -53.70 -18.70
N CYS A 75 52.63 -53.52 -18.47
CA CYS A 75 51.57 -54.23 -19.17
C CYS A 75 51.32 -53.64 -20.56
N GLU A 76 50.82 -54.46 -21.48
CA GLU A 76 50.28 -54.01 -22.75
C GLU A 76 48.97 -53.23 -22.52
N THR A 77 49.10 -51.96 -22.16
CA THR A 77 47.96 -51.05 -21.93
C THR A 77 47.35 -50.61 -23.27
N PRO A 78 46.01 -50.41 -23.34
CA PRO A 78 45.04 -50.39 -22.25
C PRO A 78 44.41 -51.76 -21.93
N SER A 79 44.99 -52.87 -22.41
CA SER A 79 44.32 -54.17 -22.37
C SER A 79 44.51 -54.92 -21.05
N TYR A 80 45.57 -54.67 -20.27
CA TYR A 80 45.89 -55.43 -19.05
C TYR A 80 46.27 -54.55 -17.85
N GLU A 81 45.88 -54.99 -16.65
CA GLU A 81 46.08 -54.26 -15.38
C GLU A 81 47.31 -54.74 -14.58
N GLN A 82 47.96 -53.80 -13.90
CA GLN A 82 49.02 -54.04 -12.92
C GLN A 82 48.50 -54.81 -11.69
N PRO A 83 49.36 -55.46 -10.89
CA PRO A 83 50.84 -55.43 -10.90
C PRO A 83 51.51 -56.53 -11.73
N ARG A 84 50.77 -57.53 -12.24
CA ARG A 84 51.31 -58.67 -13.01
C ARG A 84 50.70 -58.86 -14.40
N CYS A 85 49.90 -57.91 -14.89
CA CYS A 85 49.24 -57.99 -16.20
C CYS A 85 48.30 -59.21 -16.31
N THR A 86 47.61 -59.54 -15.21
CA THR A 86 46.79 -60.76 -15.09
C THR A 86 45.33 -60.55 -15.47
N ARG A 87 44.81 -59.34 -15.30
CA ARG A 87 43.42 -59.00 -15.62
C ARG A 87 43.37 -58.19 -16.89
N LYS A 88 42.51 -58.60 -17.81
CA LYS A 88 42.14 -57.75 -18.94
C LYS A 88 41.40 -56.54 -18.36
N ALA A 89 41.88 -55.32 -18.61
CA ALA A 89 41.23 -54.13 -18.11
C ALA A 89 39.80 -54.06 -18.65
N ASP A 90 38.83 -53.89 -17.75
CA ASP A 90 37.46 -53.62 -18.18
C ASP A 90 37.37 -52.16 -18.60
N LEU A 91 37.46 -51.93 -19.91
CA LEU A 91 37.34 -50.61 -20.52
C LEU A 91 36.00 -49.92 -20.21
N CYS A 92 34.99 -50.65 -19.74
CA CYS A 92 33.68 -50.13 -19.40
C CYS A 92 33.48 -49.85 -17.91
N ASP A 93 34.40 -50.26 -17.04
CA ASP A 93 34.28 -49.98 -15.61
C ASP A 93 34.40 -48.47 -15.33
N GLY A 94 33.31 -47.86 -14.87
CA GLY A 94 33.22 -46.42 -14.59
C GLY A 94 33.47 -45.49 -15.78
N PHE A 95 33.47 -46.01 -17.02
CA PHE A 95 33.76 -45.20 -18.21
C PHE A 95 32.59 -44.28 -18.58
N CYS A 96 31.36 -44.79 -18.51
CA CYS A 96 30.13 -44.05 -18.79
C CYS A 96 29.43 -43.60 -17.51
N SER A 97 28.69 -42.48 -17.60
CA SER A 97 27.72 -42.10 -16.57
C SER A 97 26.54 -43.07 -16.56
N GLN A 98 25.61 -42.86 -15.62
CA GLN A 98 24.34 -43.61 -15.57
C GLN A 98 23.44 -43.43 -16.80
N HIS A 99 23.71 -42.42 -17.66
CA HIS A 99 22.92 -42.08 -18.86
C HIS A 99 23.55 -42.59 -20.17
N GLY A 100 24.47 -43.55 -20.07
CA GLY A 100 25.15 -44.12 -21.23
C GLY A 100 25.37 -45.62 -21.11
N ARG A 101 25.17 -46.34 -22.21
CA ARG A 101 25.58 -47.75 -22.36
C ARG A 101 26.99 -47.82 -22.90
N CYS A 102 27.90 -48.49 -22.20
CA CYS A 102 29.25 -48.70 -22.69
C CYS A 102 29.31 -49.81 -23.76
N GLU A 103 29.97 -49.53 -24.88
CA GLU A 103 30.31 -50.52 -25.90
C GLU A 103 31.82 -50.51 -26.18
N THR A 104 32.41 -51.70 -26.31
CA THR A 104 33.83 -51.88 -26.62
C THR A 104 34.03 -52.15 -28.11
N PHE A 105 35.02 -51.48 -28.69
CA PHE A 105 35.49 -51.69 -30.06
C PHE A 105 36.88 -52.33 -29.99
N GLY A 106 36.91 -53.66 -29.98
CA GLY A 106 38.13 -54.43 -29.75
C GLY A 106 38.63 -54.31 -28.30
N SER A 107 39.92 -54.57 -28.08
CA SER A 107 40.53 -54.54 -26.73
C SER A 107 41.10 -53.18 -26.34
N VAL A 108 40.90 -52.12 -27.13
CA VAL A 108 41.61 -50.84 -26.96
C VAL A 108 40.73 -49.60 -26.82
N ARG A 109 39.44 -49.70 -27.12
CA ARG A 109 38.54 -48.53 -27.15
C ARG A 109 37.18 -48.87 -26.58
N ALA A 110 36.73 -48.06 -25.62
CA ALA A 110 35.33 -47.99 -25.20
C ALA A 110 34.69 -46.70 -25.73
N LEU A 111 33.38 -46.76 -25.97
CA LEU A 111 32.54 -45.62 -26.32
C LEU A 111 31.24 -45.72 -25.51
N CYS A 112 30.76 -44.59 -25.02
CA CYS A 112 29.43 -44.50 -24.43
C CYS A 112 28.41 -44.17 -25.52
N ILE A 113 27.41 -45.03 -25.66
CA ILE A 113 26.19 -44.72 -26.39
C ILE A 113 25.25 -44.02 -25.43
N CYS A 114 25.09 -42.71 -25.62
CA CYS A 114 24.26 -41.89 -24.76
C CYS A 114 22.77 -42.11 -25.02
N GLU A 115 21.98 -41.98 -23.95
CA GLU A 115 20.54 -41.80 -24.05
C GLU A 115 20.20 -40.55 -24.88
N PRO A 116 18.98 -40.45 -25.46
CA PRO A 116 18.62 -39.39 -26.41
C PRO A 116 18.81 -37.95 -25.91
N ASP A 117 18.81 -37.73 -24.60
CA ASP A 117 18.88 -36.41 -23.97
C ASP A 117 20.24 -36.10 -23.33
N TYR A 118 21.25 -36.95 -23.54
CA TYR A 118 22.60 -36.77 -23.00
C TYR A 118 23.66 -36.79 -24.09
N THR A 119 24.74 -36.05 -23.85
CA THR A 119 25.88 -35.92 -24.76
C THR A 119 27.20 -35.90 -23.98
N GLY A 120 28.31 -35.77 -24.69
CA GLY A 120 29.67 -35.87 -24.15
C GLY A 120 30.22 -37.29 -24.21
N LYS A 121 31.54 -37.42 -24.03
CA LYS A 121 32.23 -38.72 -24.14
C LYS A 121 31.77 -39.74 -23.11
N LYS A 122 31.28 -39.27 -21.96
CA LYS A 122 30.79 -40.08 -20.84
C LYS A 122 29.28 -40.01 -20.66
N CYS A 123 28.55 -39.33 -21.54
CA CYS A 123 27.10 -39.07 -21.40
C CYS A 123 26.75 -38.34 -20.08
N ASP A 124 27.61 -37.42 -19.66
CA ASP A 124 27.52 -36.66 -18.41
C ASP A 124 26.91 -35.27 -18.59
N THR A 125 26.68 -34.85 -19.84
CA THR A 125 26.14 -33.54 -20.17
C THR A 125 24.72 -33.68 -20.71
N GLU A 126 23.74 -33.06 -20.07
CA GLU A 126 22.38 -32.99 -20.61
C GLU A 126 22.37 -32.12 -21.89
N ILE A 127 21.66 -32.55 -22.93
CA ILE A 127 21.56 -31.80 -24.17
C ILE A 127 20.73 -30.55 -23.93
N ASN A 128 21.37 -29.38 -24.03
CA ASN A 128 20.66 -28.11 -24.03
C ASN A 128 19.91 -27.92 -25.36
N LYS A 129 18.61 -28.23 -25.37
CA LYS A 129 17.76 -28.08 -26.56
C LYS A 129 17.51 -26.62 -26.96
N CYS A 130 17.97 -25.64 -26.18
CA CYS A 130 17.89 -24.22 -26.53
C CYS A 130 19.01 -23.72 -27.44
N MET A 131 20.08 -24.50 -27.67
CA MET A 131 21.13 -24.15 -28.64
C MET A 131 20.58 -24.01 -30.07
N ASN A 132 19.54 -24.78 -30.41
CA ASN A 132 18.73 -24.63 -31.63
C ASN A 132 17.28 -24.34 -31.22
N SER A 133 17.05 -23.22 -30.54
CA SER A 133 15.72 -22.86 -30.05
C SER A 133 14.71 -22.70 -31.18
N SER A 134 13.54 -23.35 -31.06
CA SER A 134 12.41 -23.16 -31.97
C SER A 134 11.46 -22.05 -31.49
N CYS A 135 11.73 -21.44 -30.32
CA CYS A 135 10.88 -20.43 -29.72
C CYS A 135 10.84 -19.16 -30.59
N GLN A 136 9.63 -18.67 -30.89
CA GLN A 136 9.41 -17.49 -31.73
C GLN A 136 9.10 -16.25 -30.89
N ASN A 137 9.01 -15.08 -31.54
CA ASN A 137 8.52 -13.83 -30.95
C ASN A 137 9.24 -13.37 -29.68
N GLY A 138 10.55 -13.67 -29.58
CA GLY A 138 11.39 -13.26 -28.46
C GLY A 138 11.08 -14.00 -27.15
N ALA A 139 10.40 -15.14 -27.22
CA ALA A 139 10.15 -16.02 -26.09
C ALA A 139 11.46 -16.55 -25.47
N THR A 140 11.41 -16.81 -24.17
CA THR A 140 12.55 -17.33 -23.41
C THR A 140 12.54 -18.86 -23.48
N CYS A 141 13.64 -19.46 -23.94
CA CYS A 141 13.79 -20.90 -24.02
C CYS A 141 14.37 -21.47 -22.71
N SER A 142 13.76 -22.53 -22.20
CA SER A 142 14.31 -23.38 -21.14
C SER A 142 14.36 -24.84 -21.60
N SER A 143 15.44 -25.54 -21.24
CA SER A 143 15.60 -26.98 -21.47
C SER A 143 15.60 -27.66 -20.11
N THR A 144 14.58 -28.48 -19.83
CA THR A 144 14.44 -29.20 -18.55
C THR A 144 14.17 -30.67 -18.83
N GLU A 145 14.99 -31.59 -18.30
CA GLU A 145 14.89 -33.04 -18.53
C GLU A 145 14.86 -33.41 -20.02
N GLY A 146 15.66 -32.72 -20.84
CA GLY A 146 15.64 -32.91 -22.28
C GLY A 146 14.33 -32.45 -22.95
N ILE A 147 13.48 -31.62 -22.33
CA ILE A 147 12.32 -31.05 -22.99
C ILE A 147 12.55 -29.56 -23.24
N GLN A 148 12.36 -29.12 -24.51
CA GLN A 148 12.34 -27.70 -24.84
C GLN A 148 10.98 -27.11 -24.46
N ALA A 149 11.01 -26.10 -23.60
CA ALA A 149 9.85 -25.28 -23.27
C ALA A 149 10.11 -23.81 -23.62
N CYS A 150 9.10 -23.15 -24.17
CA CYS A 150 9.14 -21.73 -24.52
C CYS A 150 8.22 -20.95 -23.59
N ALA A 151 8.78 -20.02 -22.82
CA ALA A 151 8.02 -19.05 -22.04
C ALA A 151 7.66 -17.85 -22.94
N CYS A 152 6.39 -17.76 -23.33
CA CYS A 152 5.90 -16.72 -24.22
C CYS A 152 5.88 -15.36 -23.55
N ARG A 153 6.15 -14.31 -24.34
CA ARG A 153 5.88 -12.93 -23.92
C ARG A 153 4.39 -12.65 -23.96
N ASP A 154 3.96 -11.64 -23.21
CA ASP A 154 2.58 -11.15 -23.22
C ASP A 154 2.12 -10.90 -24.67
N GLY A 155 0.94 -11.43 -25.01
CA GLY A 155 0.35 -11.33 -26.36
C GLY A 155 0.68 -12.48 -27.31
N TYR A 156 1.43 -13.50 -26.88
CA TYR A 156 1.73 -14.68 -27.69
C TYR A 156 1.34 -15.99 -27.01
N GLU A 157 0.90 -16.97 -27.80
CA GLU A 157 0.52 -18.31 -27.35
C GLU A 157 1.04 -19.43 -28.27
N GLY A 158 0.88 -20.68 -27.83
CA GLY A 158 1.36 -21.88 -28.52
C GLY A 158 2.64 -22.46 -27.92
N SER A 159 2.97 -23.71 -28.27
CA SER A 159 4.12 -24.45 -27.72
C SER A 159 5.47 -23.82 -28.02
N ILE A 160 5.56 -23.05 -29.10
CA ILE A 160 6.75 -22.28 -29.47
C ILE A 160 6.45 -20.77 -29.59
N CYS A 161 5.35 -20.31 -29.01
CA CYS A 161 4.91 -18.92 -29.01
C CYS A 161 4.68 -18.34 -30.41
N GLN A 162 4.22 -19.18 -31.35
CA GLN A 162 4.05 -18.84 -32.77
C GLN A 162 2.75 -18.06 -33.07
N HIS A 163 1.78 -18.07 -32.15
CA HIS A 163 0.48 -17.44 -32.37
C HIS A 163 0.41 -16.12 -31.62
N VAL A 164 -0.07 -15.07 -32.29
CA VAL A 164 -0.49 -13.83 -31.61
C VAL A 164 -1.85 -14.09 -30.98
N ILE A 165 -2.00 -13.76 -29.71
CA ILE A 165 -3.29 -13.84 -29.02
C ILE A 165 -4.23 -12.83 -29.67
N ASP A 166 -5.45 -13.26 -30.00
CA ASP A 166 -6.50 -12.33 -30.39
C ASP A 166 -7.22 -11.83 -29.13
N GLU A 167 -6.78 -10.68 -28.61
CA GLU A 167 -7.36 -10.07 -27.41
C GLU A 167 -8.83 -9.65 -27.60
N CYS A 168 -9.30 -9.54 -28.84
CA CYS A 168 -10.68 -9.19 -29.14
C CYS A 168 -11.63 -10.41 -29.20
N ARG A 169 -11.09 -11.64 -29.19
CA ARG A 169 -11.89 -12.87 -29.31
C ARG A 169 -12.90 -13.04 -28.18
N SER A 170 -12.57 -12.58 -26.98
CA SER A 170 -13.47 -12.60 -25.81
C SER A 170 -14.52 -11.49 -25.82
N LYS A 171 -14.50 -10.59 -26.81
CA LYS A 171 -15.36 -9.41 -26.92
C LYS A 171 -15.32 -8.53 -25.66
N PRO A 172 -14.15 -7.98 -25.29
CA PRO A 172 -14.00 -7.20 -24.06
C PRO A 172 -14.64 -5.80 -24.10
N CYS A 173 -15.07 -5.32 -25.27
CA CYS A 173 -15.66 -3.99 -25.42
C CYS A 173 -17.18 -4.04 -25.20
N GLU A 174 -17.65 -3.25 -24.24
CA GLU A 174 -19.07 -3.07 -23.93
C GLU A 174 -19.75 -2.07 -24.87
N ASN A 175 -21.09 -2.04 -24.87
CA ASN A 175 -21.92 -1.09 -25.62
C ASN A 175 -21.59 -1.00 -27.12
N ASP A 176 -21.36 -2.16 -27.75
CA ASP A 176 -21.03 -2.28 -29.17
C ASP A 176 -19.77 -1.49 -29.59
N GLY A 177 -18.82 -1.29 -28.67
CA GLY A 177 -17.52 -0.70 -28.96
C GLY A 177 -16.70 -1.55 -29.95
N ILE A 178 -16.02 -0.88 -30.89
CA ILE A 178 -15.15 -1.54 -31.87
C ILE A 178 -13.83 -1.90 -31.19
N CYS A 179 -13.57 -3.20 -31.00
CA CYS A 179 -12.31 -3.69 -30.48
C CYS A 179 -11.22 -3.65 -31.55
N THR A 180 -10.05 -3.12 -31.18
CA THR A 180 -8.83 -3.17 -31.99
C THR A 180 -7.72 -3.81 -31.14
N GLY A 181 -7.28 -5.01 -31.54
CA GLY A 181 -6.20 -5.73 -30.89
C GLY A 181 -4.83 -5.28 -31.36
N SER A 182 -3.85 -5.41 -30.49
CA SER A 182 -2.42 -5.21 -30.72
C SER A 182 -1.68 -6.19 -29.81
N VAL A 183 -0.44 -6.57 -30.12
CA VAL A 183 0.27 -7.61 -29.37
C VAL A 183 0.28 -7.31 -27.85
N GLY A 184 -0.44 -8.13 -27.08
CA GLY A 184 -0.56 -8.05 -25.61
C GLY A 184 -1.51 -6.98 -25.09
N LYS A 185 -2.24 -6.27 -25.96
CA LYS A 185 -3.11 -5.13 -25.60
C LYS A 185 -4.28 -4.99 -26.55
N TYR A 186 -5.46 -4.60 -26.05
CA TYR A 186 -6.57 -4.19 -26.89
C TYR A 186 -6.99 -2.75 -26.58
N THR A 187 -7.60 -2.09 -27.56
CA THR A 187 -8.22 -0.77 -27.42
C THR A 187 -9.66 -0.84 -27.92
N CYS A 188 -10.59 -0.32 -27.12
CA CYS A 188 -11.99 -0.20 -27.50
C CYS A 188 -12.28 1.21 -28.04
N LYS A 189 -12.63 1.30 -29.31
CA LYS A 189 -13.14 2.53 -29.90
C LYS A 189 -14.66 2.57 -29.72
N CYS A 190 -15.12 3.45 -28.85
CA CYS A 190 -16.53 3.63 -28.56
C CYS A 190 -17.30 4.21 -29.77
N MET A 191 -18.58 3.83 -29.90
CA MET A 191 -19.53 4.40 -30.85
C MET A 191 -19.93 5.83 -30.46
N SER A 192 -20.35 6.66 -31.43
CA SER A 192 -20.76 8.05 -31.20
C SER A 192 -21.79 8.17 -30.07
N GLY A 193 -21.47 8.96 -29.03
CA GLY A 193 -22.28 9.07 -27.81
C GLY A 193 -21.69 8.34 -26.59
N PHE A 194 -20.70 7.48 -26.82
CA PHE A 194 -19.90 6.84 -25.78
C PHE A 194 -18.44 7.22 -26.02
N LYS A 195 -17.74 7.69 -24.98
CA LYS A 195 -16.29 7.91 -25.00
C LYS A 195 -15.76 7.30 -23.71
N GLY A 196 -14.71 6.48 -23.80
CA GLY A 196 -14.01 6.00 -22.60
C GLY A 196 -13.46 7.16 -21.78
N PHE A 197 -13.24 6.91 -20.48
CA PHE A 197 -12.71 7.83 -19.43
C PHE A 197 -12.38 9.23 -19.96
N ILE A 198 -13.40 10.09 -20.01
CA ILE A 198 -13.21 11.52 -20.12
C ILE A 198 -12.88 11.98 -18.71
N ASP A 199 -11.81 12.76 -18.53
CA ASP A 199 -11.61 13.49 -17.29
C ASP A 199 -12.51 14.74 -17.35
N GLU A 200 -13.66 14.69 -16.69
CA GLU A 200 -14.62 15.80 -16.71
C GLU A 200 -14.05 17.08 -16.05
N CYS A 201 -12.96 16.97 -15.27
CA CYS A 201 -12.28 18.10 -14.64
C CYS A 201 -11.39 18.91 -15.60
N GLU A 202 -11.01 18.38 -16.77
CA GLU A 202 -10.24 19.15 -17.78
C GLU A 202 -10.96 20.41 -18.25
N SER A 203 -12.30 20.42 -18.17
CA SER A 203 -13.13 21.56 -18.55
C SER A 203 -13.23 22.66 -17.49
N PHE A 204 -12.57 22.47 -16.33
CA PHE A 204 -12.64 23.35 -15.15
C PHE A 204 -14.10 23.66 -14.74
N PRO A 205 -14.93 22.66 -14.45
CA PRO A 205 -16.36 22.86 -14.20
C PRO A 205 -16.66 23.52 -12.85
N CYS A 206 -15.74 23.48 -11.88
CA CYS A 206 -15.95 24.06 -10.55
C CYS A 206 -15.63 25.56 -10.53
N GLN A 207 -16.65 26.38 -10.28
CA GLN A 207 -16.54 27.83 -10.20
C GLN A 207 -16.01 28.29 -8.84
N HIS A 208 -15.68 29.59 -8.73
CA HIS A 208 -15.23 30.25 -7.49
C HIS A 208 -14.07 29.57 -6.74
N GLY A 209 -13.23 28.84 -7.48
CA GLY A 209 -12.06 28.15 -6.95
C GLY A 209 -12.39 26.87 -6.19
N GLY A 210 -13.53 26.22 -6.47
CA GLY A 210 -13.83 24.86 -6.00
C GLY A 210 -12.86 23.83 -6.57
N THR A 211 -12.64 22.74 -5.83
CA THR A 211 -11.74 21.64 -6.26
C THR A 211 -12.54 20.57 -6.99
N CYS A 212 -12.14 20.24 -8.22
CA CYS A 212 -12.81 19.21 -9.02
C CYS A 212 -12.28 17.82 -8.70
N SER A 213 -13.17 16.83 -8.70
CA SER A 213 -12.86 15.41 -8.62
C SER A 213 -13.62 14.67 -9.72
N ASP A 214 -12.87 13.97 -10.57
CA ASP A 214 -13.37 13.15 -11.66
C ASP A 214 -14.17 11.94 -11.16
N ARG A 215 -15.25 11.59 -11.86
CA ARG A 215 -16.09 10.41 -11.56
C ARG A 215 -16.51 9.75 -12.88
N ALA A 216 -16.93 8.49 -12.82
CA ALA A 216 -17.34 7.79 -14.04
C ALA A 216 -18.57 8.45 -14.72
N ASN A 217 -18.33 9.15 -15.84
CA ASN A 217 -19.31 9.95 -16.58
C ASN A 217 -19.92 11.13 -15.79
N ASP A 218 -19.22 11.63 -14.78
CA ASP A 218 -19.69 12.76 -13.98
C ASP A 218 -18.51 13.46 -13.29
N TYR A 219 -18.75 14.61 -12.68
CA TYR A 219 -17.75 15.28 -11.83
C TYR A 219 -18.37 15.68 -10.50
N SER A 220 -17.51 15.90 -9.52
CA SER A 220 -17.89 16.42 -8.21
C SER A 220 -17.01 17.61 -7.86
N CYS A 221 -17.64 18.70 -7.44
CA CYS A 221 -16.94 19.87 -6.95
C CYS A 221 -16.99 19.92 -5.42
N SER A 222 -15.82 20.11 -4.81
CA SER A 222 -15.72 20.52 -3.40
C SER A 222 -15.65 22.04 -3.35
N CYS A 223 -16.75 22.67 -2.96
CA CYS A 223 -16.89 24.12 -2.93
C CYS A 223 -16.15 24.76 -1.75
N LYS A 224 -15.70 25.99 -1.95
CA LYS A 224 -15.15 26.82 -0.86
C LYS A 224 -16.29 27.40 -0.02
N ASP A 225 -15.96 27.83 1.19
CA ASP A 225 -16.89 28.49 2.11
C ASP A 225 -17.67 29.62 1.39
N GLY A 226 -18.98 29.67 1.64
CA GLY A 226 -19.91 30.61 1.01
C GLY A 226 -20.46 30.17 -0.36
N TRP A 227 -20.05 29.02 -0.92
CA TRP A 227 -20.54 28.52 -2.22
C TRP A 227 -21.12 27.10 -2.14
N GLU A 228 -22.19 26.87 -2.91
CA GLU A 228 -22.89 25.60 -3.05
C GLU A 228 -23.35 25.36 -4.50
N GLY A 229 -23.99 24.21 -4.75
CA GLY A 229 -24.37 23.75 -6.09
C GLY A 229 -23.38 22.75 -6.68
N LYS A 230 -23.77 22.11 -7.80
CA LYS A 230 -22.97 21.04 -8.42
C LYS A 230 -21.61 21.55 -8.92
N SER A 231 -21.58 22.80 -9.35
CA SER A 231 -20.43 23.50 -9.92
C SER A 231 -19.95 24.65 -9.04
N CYS A 232 -20.40 24.74 -7.78
CA CYS A 232 -20.14 25.87 -6.88
C CYS A 232 -20.63 27.22 -7.45
N GLU A 233 -21.73 27.17 -8.18
CA GLU A 233 -22.30 28.30 -8.90
C GLU A 233 -23.25 29.16 -8.05
N GLN A 234 -23.66 28.67 -6.88
CA GLN A 234 -24.65 29.31 -6.02
C GLN A 234 -23.99 29.82 -4.74
N SER A 235 -24.35 31.02 -4.29
CA SER A 235 -23.92 31.52 -2.98
C SER A 235 -24.79 30.91 -1.88
N VAL A 236 -24.17 30.43 -0.81
CA VAL A 236 -24.89 29.92 0.37
C VAL A 236 -25.70 31.05 1.00
N SER A 237 -27.01 30.82 1.18
CA SER A 237 -27.89 31.73 1.92
C SER A 237 -28.06 31.24 3.35
N TYR A 238 -27.42 31.94 4.29
CA TYR A 238 -27.56 31.67 5.73
C TYR A 238 -28.93 32.10 6.30
N CYS A 239 -29.80 32.67 5.47
CA CYS A 239 -31.16 33.07 5.84
C CYS A 239 -32.23 32.01 5.55
N ASN A 240 -31.91 30.91 4.86
CA ASN A 240 -32.91 29.90 4.49
C ASN A 240 -33.47 29.15 5.73
N ASP A 241 -32.60 28.85 6.70
CA ASP A 241 -32.98 28.15 7.94
C ASP A 241 -32.99 29.07 9.17
N THR A 242 -32.63 30.35 8.99
CA THR A 242 -32.57 31.32 10.09
C THR A 242 -33.87 32.11 10.19
N VAL A 243 -34.47 32.11 11.38
CA VAL A 243 -35.67 32.90 11.69
C VAL A 243 -35.30 34.16 12.47
N CYS A 244 -35.50 35.33 11.87
CA CYS A 244 -35.50 36.62 12.56
C CYS A 244 -36.95 36.96 12.96
N ASN A 245 -37.27 36.95 14.25
CA ASN A 245 -38.66 37.04 14.72
C ASN A 245 -39.36 38.34 14.28
N ALA A 246 -38.93 39.47 14.84
CA ALA A 246 -39.43 40.81 14.49
C ALA A 246 -38.38 41.60 13.71
N GLY A 247 -37.78 40.97 12.69
CA GLY A 247 -36.69 41.56 11.91
C GLY A 247 -36.53 40.95 10.52
N ALA A 248 -35.64 41.54 9.72
CA ALA A 248 -35.29 41.01 8.40
C ALA A 248 -33.92 40.32 8.46
N CYS A 249 -33.83 39.10 7.93
CA CYS A 249 -32.56 38.40 7.81
C CYS A 249 -31.73 38.99 6.66
N VAL A 250 -30.44 39.17 6.91
CA VAL A 250 -29.45 39.56 5.91
C VAL A 250 -28.36 38.50 5.86
N SER A 251 -28.22 37.83 4.70
CA SER A 251 -27.16 36.85 4.48
C SER A 251 -25.85 37.58 4.17
N LEU A 252 -24.77 37.16 4.81
CA LEU A 252 -23.41 37.63 4.61
C LEU A 252 -22.56 36.51 4.00
N ILE A 253 -21.27 36.77 3.75
CA ILE A 253 -20.36 35.83 3.07
C ILE A 253 -20.19 34.51 3.84
N ASP A 254 -20.20 34.54 5.18
CA ASP A 254 -19.99 33.35 6.05
C ASP A 254 -20.95 33.26 7.25
N ASN A 255 -21.99 34.10 7.31
CA ASN A 255 -22.95 34.12 8.42
C ASN A 255 -24.23 34.87 8.03
N TYR A 256 -25.17 35.04 8.97
CA TYR A 256 -26.31 35.94 8.85
C TYR A 256 -26.29 37.03 9.92
N PHE A 257 -27.08 38.07 9.72
CA PHE A 257 -27.44 39.03 10.77
C PHE A 257 -28.92 39.41 10.66
N CYS A 258 -29.63 39.46 11.78
CA CYS A 258 -31.00 39.92 11.83
C CYS A 258 -31.07 41.43 12.07
N ARG A 259 -31.59 42.17 11.08
CA ARG A 259 -31.90 43.60 11.25
C ARG A 259 -33.22 43.73 11.99
N CYS A 260 -33.16 43.95 13.29
CA CYS A 260 -34.34 44.07 14.15
C CYS A 260 -35.17 45.33 13.88
N GLY A 261 -36.49 45.18 14.03
CA GLY A 261 -37.43 46.29 14.01
C GLY A 261 -37.23 47.25 15.19
N LEU A 262 -37.89 48.41 15.13
CA LEU A 262 -37.76 49.46 16.14
C LEU A 262 -38.10 48.92 17.53
N GLY A 263 -37.17 49.11 18.46
CA GLY A 263 -37.36 48.70 19.84
C GLY A 263 -37.40 47.18 20.01
N VAL A 264 -36.77 46.37 19.18
CA VAL A 264 -36.55 44.93 19.44
C VAL A 264 -35.06 44.65 19.39
N THR A 265 -34.57 43.78 20.27
CA THR A 265 -33.14 43.46 20.41
C THR A 265 -32.92 41.95 20.46
N GLY A 266 -31.66 41.51 20.50
CA GLY A 266 -31.28 40.08 20.43
C GLY A 266 -30.71 39.69 19.06
N GLN A 267 -30.03 38.54 19.01
CA GLN A 267 -29.38 38.05 17.77
C GLN A 267 -30.40 37.67 16.70
N ASN A 268 -31.57 37.19 17.12
CA ASN A 268 -32.69 36.78 16.27
C ASN A 268 -33.92 37.68 16.50
N CYS A 269 -33.72 38.87 17.06
CA CYS A 269 -34.77 39.83 17.40
C CYS A 269 -35.86 39.23 18.33
N GLU A 270 -35.43 38.40 19.27
CA GLU A 270 -36.29 37.70 20.22
C GLU A 270 -36.60 38.50 21.50
N GLN A 271 -35.88 39.59 21.76
CA GLN A 271 -35.99 40.35 23.00
C GLN A 271 -36.83 41.60 22.78
N SER A 272 -38.07 41.54 23.23
CA SER A 272 -38.93 42.72 23.37
C SER A 272 -38.54 43.50 24.64
N PRO A 273 -38.28 44.80 24.56
CA PRO A 273 -37.89 45.61 25.70
C PRO A 273 -39.06 45.74 26.66
N ASN A 274 -38.73 45.82 27.94
CA ASN A 274 -39.72 46.07 28.94
C ASN A 274 -40.15 47.55 28.90
N VAL A 275 -41.34 47.84 28.36
CA VAL A 275 -41.86 49.20 28.24
C VAL A 275 -41.99 49.88 29.61
N CYS A 276 -42.25 49.13 30.69
CA CYS A 276 -42.29 49.67 32.05
C CYS A 276 -40.95 50.26 32.52
N ASP A 277 -39.82 49.68 32.08
CA ASP A 277 -38.47 50.14 32.44
C ASP A 277 -38.07 51.41 31.67
N ILE A 278 -38.76 51.71 30.56
CA ILE A 278 -38.46 52.84 29.68
C ILE A 278 -39.29 54.07 30.06
N ILE A 279 -40.61 53.92 30.17
CA ILE A 279 -41.53 55.06 30.31
C ILE A 279 -42.15 55.22 31.70
N SER A 280 -42.13 54.18 32.55
CA SER A 280 -42.69 54.17 33.92
C SER A 280 -43.98 55.01 34.06
N PRO A 281 -45.06 54.66 33.35
CA PRO A 281 -46.17 55.58 33.10
C PRO A 281 -47.15 55.69 34.28
N CYS A 282 -47.13 54.73 35.21
CA CYS A 282 -48.05 54.68 36.34
C CYS A 282 -47.62 55.66 37.44
N THR A 283 -48.61 56.30 38.06
CA THR A 283 -48.38 57.08 39.29
C THR A 283 -47.97 56.18 40.45
N SER A 284 -47.47 56.75 41.57
CA SER A 284 -47.01 56.00 42.76
C SER A 284 -48.07 55.08 43.41
N THR A 285 -49.32 55.25 42.99
CA THR A 285 -50.51 54.51 43.41
C THR A 285 -50.84 53.32 42.49
N GLY A 286 -50.01 53.00 41.51
CA GLY A 286 -50.12 51.81 40.66
C GLY A 286 -48.80 51.09 40.38
N THR A 287 -48.88 49.84 39.93
CA THR A 287 -47.73 49.03 39.47
C THR A 287 -47.82 48.86 37.97
N CYS A 288 -46.72 49.14 37.24
CA CYS A 288 -46.68 48.94 35.79
C CYS A 288 -46.55 47.46 35.42
N MET A 289 -47.35 47.03 34.45
CA MET A 289 -47.32 45.71 33.85
C MET A 289 -47.01 45.85 32.34
N ASN A 290 -46.11 45.01 31.83
CA ASN A 290 -45.84 44.94 30.40
C ASN A 290 -46.67 43.83 29.77
N ILE A 291 -47.58 44.21 28.89
CA ILE A 291 -48.49 43.29 28.21
C ILE A 291 -48.32 43.52 26.72
N GLY A 292 -47.74 42.56 26.00
CA GLY A 292 -47.64 42.60 24.53
C GLY A 292 -46.88 43.81 23.96
N GLY A 293 -45.96 44.42 24.72
CA GLY A 293 -45.23 45.62 24.29
C GLY A 293 -45.97 46.93 24.56
N THR A 294 -47.06 46.92 25.34
CA THR A 294 -47.67 48.11 25.93
C THR A 294 -47.52 48.09 27.45
N ALA A 295 -47.52 49.27 28.07
CA ALA A 295 -47.52 49.41 29.52
C ALA A 295 -48.95 49.65 30.02
N GLU A 296 -49.43 48.78 30.89
CA GLU A 296 -50.72 48.88 31.57
C GLU A 296 -50.52 49.01 33.08
N CYS A 297 -51.31 49.85 33.75
CA CYS A 297 -51.17 50.12 35.17
C CYS A 297 -52.16 49.30 36.01
N GLN A 298 -51.66 48.51 36.95
CA GLN A 298 -52.46 47.87 37.98
C GLN A 298 -52.60 48.81 39.19
N CYS A 299 -53.79 49.35 39.42
CA CYS A 299 -54.02 50.32 40.49
C CYS A 299 -54.15 49.67 41.87
N LYS A 300 -53.60 50.33 42.90
CA LYS A 300 -53.83 49.98 44.31
C LYS A 300 -55.29 50.25 44.69
N GLU A 301 -55.78 49.55 45.71
CA GLU A 301 -57.16 49.72 46.19
C GLU A 301 -57.51 51.19 46.47
N GLY A 302 -58.68 51.62 45.98
CA GLY A 302 -59.14 53.00 46.10
C GLY A 302 -58.66 53.95 44.98
N TYR A 303 -57.91 53.46 43.98
CA TYR A 303 -57.47 54.26 42.83
C TYR A 303 -57.90 53.63 41.49
N SER A 304 -58.13 54.49 40.49
CA SER A 304 -58.60 54.14 39.14
C SER A 304 -58.03 55.11 38.10
N GLY A 305 -58.33 54.87 36.82
CA GLY A 305 -57.73 55.60 35.69
C GLY A 305 -56.63 54.78 35.00
N THR A 306 -56.22 55.20 33.81
CA THR A 306 -55.23 54.47 33.00
C THR A 306 -53.81 54.59 33.55
N LEU A 307 -53.54 55.62 34.36
CA LEU A 307 -52.27 55.85 35.05
C LEU A 307 -52.42 55.77 36.59
N CYS A 308 -53.57 55.29 37.08
CA CYS A 308 -53.95 55.23 38.49
C CYS A 308 -54.00 56.59 39.22
N GLU A 309 -54.31 57.64 38.46
CA GLU A 309 -54.30 59.04 38.88
C GLU A 309 -55.56 59.49 39.62
N SER A 310 -56.66 58.71 39.52
CA SER A 310 -57.95 59.10 40.07
C SER A 310 -58.26 58.31 41.35
N LEU A 311 -58.67 59.00 42.40
CA LEU A 311 -59.27 58.36 43.57
C LEU A 311 -60.65 57.82 43.20
N ILE A 312 -60.95 56.60 43.62
CA ILE A 312 -62.28 56.00 43.47
C ILE A 312 -63.21 56.69 44.46
N ASP A 313 -64.24 57.37 43.96
CA ASP A 313 -65.32 57.92 44.79
C ASP A 313 -66.16 56.76 45.38
N PRO A 314 -66.13 56.55 46.71
CA PRO A 314 -66.83 55.44 47.35
C PRO A 314 -68.35 55.50 47.19
N CYS A 315 -68.96 56.68 46.97
CA CYS A 315 -70.41 56.78 46.68
C CYS A 315 -70.77 56.38 45.24
N SER A 316 -69.78 56.28 44.34
CA SER A 316 -69.99 55.87 42.94
C SER A 316 -69.78 54.37 42.71
N THR A 317 -68.90 53.73 43.48
CA THR A 317 -68.56 52.29 43.34
C THR A 317 -69.27 51.36 44.32
N LEU A 318 -69.78 51.85 45.46
CA LEU A 318 -70.67 51.06 46.32
C LEU A 318 -72.13 51.14 45.83
N ASN A 319 -72.35 50.48 44.71
CA ASN A 319 -73.62 49.96 44.17
C ASN A 319 -74.85 50.22 45.06
N THR A 320 -75.53 51.36 44.87
CA THR A 320 -76.96 51.69 45.16
C THR A 320 -77.67 50.99 46.35
N GLY A 321 -76.94 50.65 47.40
CA GLY A 321 -77.45 49.86 48.52
C GLY A 321 -76.65 49.99 49.82
N TYR A 322 -75.60 50.82 49.86
CA TYR A 322 -74.90 51.11 51.11
C TYR A 322 -75.79 51.87 52.10
N CYS A 323 -76.54 52.86 51.61
CA CYS A 323 -77.61 53.52 52.37
C CYS A 323 -78.95 52.83 52.06
N LEU A 324 -79.48 52.10 53.05
CA LEU A 324 -80.70 51.32 52.92
C LEU A 324 -81.95 52.22 52.96
N ASN A 325 -83.10 51.66 52.58
CA ASN A 325 -84.41 52.33 52.65
C ASN A 325 -84.47 53.71 51.96
N GLY A 326 -83.73 53.89 50.86
CA GLY A 326 -83.72 55.13 50.08
C GLY A 326 -82.92 56.27 50.71
N GLY A 327 -81.99 55.97 51.61
CA GLY A 327 -81.04 56.95 52.13
C GLY A 327 -80.09 57.48 51.05
N THR A 328 -79.70 58.74 51.14
CA THR A 328 -78.77 59.37 50.19
C THR A 328 -77.34 59.28 50.72
N CYS A 329 -76.42 58.75 49.92
CA CYS A 329 -74.98 58.72 50.22
C CYS A 329 -74.43 60.16 50.18
N LYS A 330 -73.72 60.56 51.23
CA LYS A 330 -72.94 61.80 51.26
C LYS A 330 -71.52 61.51 51.66
N ASP A 331 -70.60 62.18 51.00
CA ASP A 331 -69.18 62.09 51.31
C ASP A 331 -68.90 62.89 52.59
N GLY A 332 -68.43 62.21 53.63
CA GLY A 332 -67.93 62.84 54.86
C GLY A 332 -66.41 62.85 54.84
N GLU A 333 -65.76 63.80 55.53
CA GLU A 333 -64.31 64.06 55.43
C GLU A 333 -63.38 62.86 55.75
N SER A 334 -63.89 61.72 56.23
CA SER A 334 -63.12 60.46 56.32
C SER A 334 -63.97 59.17 56.38
N GLU A 335 -65.31 59.23 56.37
CA GLU A 335 -66.20 58.05 56.28
C GLU A 335 -67.49 58.40 55.52
N VAL A 336 -68.07 57.43 54.81
CA VAL A 336 -69.34 57.58 54.08
C VAL A 336 -70.49 57.76 55.07
N VAL A 337 -71.24 58.86 54.95
CA VAL A 337 -72.37 59.16 55.83
C VAL A 337 -73.67 59.02 55.06
N CYS A 338 -74.57 58.16 55.54
CA CYS A 338 -75.90 58.03 54.97
C CYS A 338 -76.87 59.05 55.56
N GLN A 339 -77.49 59.87 54.71
CA GLN A 339 -78.60 60.71 55.11
C GLN A 339 -79.92 59.95 54.98
N CYS A 340 -80.53 59.63 56.12
CA CYS A 340 -81.78 58.86 56.18
C CYS A 340 -83.02 59.73 55.97
N ARG A 341 -84.03 59.16 55.30
CA ARG A 341 -85.35 59.77 55.12
C ARG A 341 -86.27 59.31 56.25
N ASP A 342 -87.04 60.21 56.87
CA ASP A 342 -87.98 59.83 57.93
C ASP A 342 -89.01 58.80 57.41
N PRO A 343 -89.39 57.80 58.22
CA PRO A 343 -89.03 57.61 59.63
C PRO A 343 -87.75 56.76 59.87
N TYR A 344 -86.84 56.60 58.89
CA TYR A 344 -85.66 55.72 59.04
C TYR A 344 -84.45 56.38 59.72
N VAL A 345 -83.66 55.60 60.46
CA VAL A 345 -82.48 56.00 61.26
C VAL A 345 -81.39 54.91 61.29
N GLY A 346 -80.18 55.28 61.74
CA GLY A 346 -78.99 54.42 61.81
C GLY A 346 -77.97 54.77 60.73
N ASP A 347 -76.72 54.35 60.90
CA ASP A 347 -75.58 54.76 60.05
C ASP A 347 -75.72 54.35 58.57
N LYS A 348 -76.58 53.36 58.30
CA LYS A 348 -76.96 52.91 56.95
C LYS A 348 -78.46 53.01 56.71
N CYS A 349 -79.21 53.77 57.52
CA CYS A 349 -80.67 53.92 57.42
C CYS A 349 -81.46 52.61 57.56
N GLN A 350 -80.93 51.67 58.35
CA GLN A 350 -81.45 50.31 58.49
C GLN A 350 -82.67 50.19 59.41
N ALA A 351 -82.95 51.15 60.30
CA ALA A 351 -84.00 51.04 61.32
C ALA A 351 -85.12 52.08 61.14
N ARG A 352 -86.35 51.82 61.64
CA ARG A 352 -87.52 52.71 61.55
C ARG A 352 -87.91 53.26 62.94
N LYS A 353 -88.06 54.59 63.09
CA LYS A 353 -88.54 55.25 64.32
C LYS A 353 -89.97 54.78 64.66
N GLY A 354 -90.16 54.25 65.87
CA GLY A 354 -91.49 54.00 66.44
C GLY A 354 -91.81 52.56 66.90
N ASN A 355 -90.91 51.59 66.74
CA ASN A 355 -91.07 50.29 67.41
C ASN A 355 -90.44 50.32 68.81
N PHE A 356 -91.22 50.80 69.78
CA PHE A 356 -91.09 50.40 71.19
C PHE A 356 -92.45 49.88 71.64
N ILE A 357 -92.73 48.60 71.37
CA ILE A 357 -93.17 47.58 72.33
C ILE A 357 -92.65 46.23 71.81
#